data_AF-A0A498R1H6-F1
#
_entry.id   AF-A0A498R1H6-F1
#
_cell.length_a   1.000
_cell.length_b   1.000
_cell.length_c   1.000
_cell.angle_alpha   90.00
_cell.angle_beta   90.00
_cell.angle_gamma   90.00
#
_symmetry.space_group_name_H-M   'P 1'
#
loop_
_entity.id
_entity.type
_entity.pdbx_description
1 polymer ?
#
loop_
_entity_poly.entity_id
_entity_poly.type
_entity_poly.pdbx_seq_one_letter_code
_entity_poly.pdbx_strand_id
1 'polypeptide(L)' 'MKSKEFIRAEIEKLRSKMHSVALLYGLSHPNVLKASRRLDKKINQYIKICQN' A
#
# COMPACT_ATOMS: atom_id res chain seq x y z
N MET A 1 -18.27 -10.65 3.29
CA MET A 1 -16.97 -11.07 2.71
C MET A 1 -16.45 -10.25 1.52
N LYS A 2 -17.16 -9.22 1.00
CA LYS A 2 -16.66 -8.37 -0.12
C LYS A 2 -15.58 -7.34 0.26
N SER A 3 -15.43 -7.00 1.55
CA SER A 3 -14.55 -5.91 2.00
C SER A 3 -13.06 -6.29 2.07
N LYS A 4 -12.73 -7.53 2.42
CA LYS A 4 -11.35 -8.00 2.57
C LYS A 4 -10.63 -8.05 1.21
N GLU A 5 -11.26 -8.66 0.21
CA GLU A 5 -10.70 -8.76 -1.15
C GLU A 5 -10.51 -7.39 -1.81
N PHE A 6 -11.47 -6.48 -1.62
CA PHE A 6 -11.36 -5.11 -2.11
C PHE A 6 -10.15 -4.38 -1.51
N ILE A 7 -9.95 -4.47 -0.19
CA ILE A 7 -8.82 -3.82 0.46
C ILE A 7 -7.49 -4.47 0.06
N ARG A 8 -7.47 -5.79 -0.14
CA ARG A 8 -6.29 -6.50 -0.67
C ARG A 8 -5.94 -6.02 -2.07
N ALA A 9 -6.92 -5.84 -2.96
CA ALA A 9 -6.69 -5.31 -4.31
C ALA A 9 -6.11 -3.88 -4.27
N GLU A 10 -6.62 -3.04 -3.36
CA GLU A 10 -6.09 -1.69 -3.16
C GLU A 10 -4.65 -1.68 -2.61
N ILE A 11 -4.30 -2.62 -1.73
CA ILE A 11 -2.92 -2.81 -1.24
C ILE A 11 -1.99 -3.13 -2.41
N GLU A 12 -2.37 -4.06 -3.28
CA GLU A 12 -1.52 -4.45 -4.42
C GLU A 12 -1.37 -3.32 -5.44
N LYS A 13 -2.43 -2.54 -5.67
CA LYS A 13 -2.34 -1.32 -6.48
C LYS A 13 -1.36 -0.29 -5.89
N LEU A 14 -1.42 -0.07 -4.58
CA LEU A 14 -0.51 0.85 -3.89
C LEU A 14 0.93 0.33 -3.90
N ARG A 15 1.14 -0.99 -3.73
CA ARG A 15 2.44 -1.66 -3.80
C ARG A 15 3.08 -1.47 -5.18
N SER A 16 2.34 -1.78 -6.25
CA SER A 16 2.80 -1.60 -7.63
C SER A 16 3.18 -0.15 -7.93
N LYS A 17 2.37 0.81 -7.48
CA LYS A 17 2.66 2.24 -7.63
C LYS A 17 3.92 2.66 -6.88
N MET A 18 4.07 2.24 -5.62
CA MET A 18 5.28 2.54 -4.83
C MET A 18 6.54 1.98 -5.50
N HIS A 19 6.47 0.74 -5.97
CA HIS A 19 7.58 0.07 -6.66
C HIS A 19 7.97 0.82 -7.94
N SER A 20 6.99 1.22 -8.76
CA SER A 20 7.24 2.01 -9.97
C SER A 20 7.94 3.35 -9.67
N VAL A 21 7.51 4.04 -8.62
CA VAL A 21 8.12 5.31 -8.19
C VAL A 21 9.53 5.08 -7.62
N ALA A 22 9.76 3.96 -6.94
CA ALA A 22 11.08 3.59 -6.41
C ALA A 22 12.08 3.24 -7.51
N LEU A 23 11.64 2.57 -8.58
CA LEU A 23 12.48 2.32 -9.75
C LEU A 23 12.90 3.62 -10.45
N LEU A 24 12.01 4.63 -10.48
CA LEU A 24 12.28 5.90 -11.16
C LEU A 24 13.16 6.87 -10.34
N TYR A 25 12.93 6.95 -9.03
CA TYR A 25 13.54 8.01 -8.20
C TYR A 25 14.44 7.48 -7.05
N GLY A 26 14.50 6.17 -6.85
CA GLY A 26 15.18 5.56 -5.72
C GLY A 26 14.33 5.55 -4.43
N LEU A 27 14.69 4.66 -3.49
CA LEU A 27 13.90 4.35 -2.30
C LEU A 27 13.73 5.54 -1.35
N SER A 28 14.76 6.39 -1.23
CA SER A 28 14.76 7.53 -0.31
C SER A 28 14.00 8.74 -0.83
N HIS A 29 13.49 8.70 -2.07
CA HIS A 29 12.82 9.84 -2.66
C HIS A 29 11.53 10.18 -1.91
N PRO A 30 11.22 11.48 -1.65
CA PRO A 30 10.05 11.88 -0.87
C PRO A 30 8.73 11.30 -1.38
N ASN A 31 8.59 11.06 -2.70
CA ASN A 31 7.40 10.46 -3.29
C ASN A 31 7.28 8.96 -2.98
N VAL A 32 8.39 8.23 -2.88
CA VAL A 32 8.40 6.83 -2.45
C VAL A 32 8.03 6.74 -0.98
N LEU A 33 8.59 7.60 -0.14
CA LEU A 33 8.25 7.66 1.29
C LEU A 33 6.76 7.99 1.52
N LYS A 34 6.19 8.92 0.73
CA LYS A 34 4.74 9.20 0.74
C LYS A 34 3.92 8.00 0.29
N ALA A 35 4.34 7.29 -0.76
CA ALA A 35 3.65 6.09 -1.25
C ALA A 35 3.72 4.94 -0.22
N SER A 36 4.86 4.74 0.43
CA SER A 36 5.08 3.77 1.51
C SER A 36 4.12 4.00 2.68
N ARG A 37 4.01 5.24 3.19
CA ARG A 37 3.06 5.56 4.27
C ARG A 37 1.60 5.29 3.89
N ARG A 38 1.22 5.50 2.62
CA ARG A 38 -0.14 5.21 2.14
C ARG A 38 -0.40 3.71 2.07
N LEU A 39 0.57 2.94 1.58
CA LEU A 39 0.52 1.48 1.56
C LEU A 39 0.38 0.93 2.98
N ASP A 40 1.21 1.39 3.91
CA ASP A 40 1.20 0.98 5.31
C ASP A 40 -0.16 1.23 5.99
N LYS A 41 -0.75 2.41 5.79
CA LYS A 41 -2.11 2.73 6.29
C LYS A 41 -3.15 1.72 5.78
N LYS A 42 -3.04 1.28 4.53
CA LYS A 42 -3.99 0.33 3.93
C LYS A 42 -3.79 -1.09 4.44
N ILE A 43 -2.54 -1.50 4.64
CA ILE A 43 -2.18 -2.78 5.28
C ILE A 43 -2.73 -2.82 6.71
N ASN A 44 -2.53 -1.75 7.49
CA ASN A 44 -3.08 -1.65 8.85
C ASN A 44 -4.61 -1.74 8.86
N GLN A 45 -5.31 -1.14 7.89
CA GLN A 45 -6.75 -1.30 7.74
C GLN A 45 -7.15 -2.76 7.48
N TYR A 46 -6.40 -3.45 6.61
CA TYR A 46 -6.65 -4.86 6.31
C TYR A 46 -6.43 -5.77 7.52
N ILE A 47 -5.35 -5.55 8.29
CA ILE A 47 -5.03 -6.29 9.52
C ILE A 47 -6.18 -6.17 10.52
N LYS A 48 -6.67 -4.95 10.78
CA LYS A 48 -7.80 -4.72 11.69
C LYS A 48 -9.06 -5.48 11.27
N ILE A 49 -9.34 -5.55 9.96
CA ILE A 49 -10.50 -6.28 9.43
C ILE A 49 -10.30 -7.80 9.50
N CYS A 50 -9.06 -8.28 9.53
CA CYS A 50 -8.77 -9.71 9.67
C CYS A 50 -8.77 -10.17 11.13
N GLN A 51 -8.51 -9.28 12.07
CA GLN A 51 -8.50 -9.56 13.52
C GLN A 51 -9.88 -9.44 14.18
N ASN A 52 -10.84 -8.76 13.51
CA ASN A 52 -12.26 -8.76 13.84
C ASN A 52 -13.02 -9.83 13.03
#